data_AF-A0AAU6BUE9-F1
#
_entry.id   AF-A0AAU6BUE9-F1
#
_cell.length_a   1.000
_cell.length_b   1.000
_cell.length_c   1.000
_cell.angle_alpha   90.00
_cell.angle_beta   90.00
_cell.angle_gamma   90.00
#
_symmetry.space_group_name_H-M   'P 1'
#
loop_
_entity.id
_entity.type
_entity.pdbx_description
1 polymer ?
#
loop_
_entity_poly.entity_id
_entity_poly.type
_entity_poly.pdbx_seq_one_letter_code
_entity_poly.pdbx_strand_id
1 'polypeptide(L)' 'MPSATSPANTMLQRLSCCICGQSTEDADDYVLLGISAPGIPTEQWLGAHAEHLNSVLARGFSVEVHTM' A
#
# COMPACT_ATOMS: atom_id res chain seq x y z
N MET A 1 20.59 -10.96 13.61
CA MET A 1 19.69 -10.92 12.44
C MET A 1 19.34 -9.46 12.23
N PRO A 2 19.68 -8.83 11.09
CA PRO A 2 19.32 -7.43 10.89
C PRO A 2 17.80 -7.32 10.92
N SER A 3 17.29 -6.45 11.79
CA SER A 3 15.88 -6.08 11.85
C SER A 3 15.44 -5.72 10.44
N ALA A 4 14.50 -6.48 9.88
CA ALA A 4 13.91 -6.17 8.59
C ALA A 4 13.19 -4.82 8.75
N THR A 5 13.89 -3.74 8.41
CA THR A 5 13.24 -2.46 8.13
C THR A 5 12.22 -2.77 7.04
N SER A 6 10.92 -2.71 7.38
CA SER A 6 9.86 -2.99 6.42
C SER A 6 10.13 -2.15 5.16
N PRO A 7 10.11 -2.70 3.95
CA PRO A 7 10.42 -1.94 2.73
C PRO A 7 9.55 -0.69 2.56
N ALA A 8 8.37 -0.68 3.20
CA ALA A 8 7.52 0.49 3.37
C ALA A 8 8.24 1.70 4.02
N ASN A 9 9.17 1.49 4.95
CA ASN A 9 9.99 2.54 5.57
C ASN A 9 11.06 3.12 4.62
N THR A 10 11.33 2.48 3.48
CA THR A 10 12.32 2.96 2.49
C THR A 10 11.67 3.79 1.38
N MET A 11 10.33 3.79 1.28
CA MET A 11 9.62 4.64 0.32
C MET A 11 9.45 6.06 0.84
N LEU A 12 10.43 6.91 0.53
CA LEU A 12 10.43 8.35 0.83
C LEU A 12 9.37 9.15 0.06
N GLN A 13 8.76 8.59 -0.99
CA GLN A 13 7.76 9.26 -1.82
C GLN A 13 6.45 8.46 -1.82
N ARG A 14 5.33 9.15 -1.59
CA ARG A 14 3.99 8.58 -1.69
C ARG A 14 3.70 8.23 -3.15
N LEU A 15 3.20 7.02 -3.39
CA LEU A 15 2.89 6.49 -4.72
C LEU A 15 1.45 6.84 -5.10
N SER A 16 1.18 7.13 -6.38
CA SER A 16 -0.19 7.29 -6.87
C SER A 16 -1.06 6.08 -6.53
N CYS A 17 -2.35 6.33 -6.27
CA CYS A 17 -3.29 5.28 -5.97
C CYS A 17 -3.45 4.36 -7.18
N CYS A 18 -3.16 3.07 -7.02
CA CYS A 18 -3.25 2.08 -8.09
C CYS A 18 -4.67 1.76 -8.55
N ILE A 19 -5.69 2.36 -7.91
CA ILE A 19 -7.11 2.13 -8.20
C ILE A 19 -7.71 3.33 -8.94
N CYS A 20 -7.59 4.55 -8.40
CA CYS A 20 -8.13 5.75 -9.04
C CYS A 20 -7.11 6.55 -9.88
N GLY A 21 -5.82 6.19 -9.80
CA GLY A 21 -4.72 6.88 -10.50
C GLY A 21 -4.36 8.26 -9.94
N GLN A 22 -5.08 8.75 -8.94
CA GLN A 22 -4.81 10.05 -8.33
C GLN A 22 -3.61 10.02 -7.38
N SER A 23 -3.01 11.18 -7.13
CA SER A 23 -1.98 11.34 -6.11
C SER A 23 -2.51 10.94 -4.74
N THR A 24 -1.63 10.42 -3.89
CA THR A 24 -1.91 10.09 -2.49
C THR A 24 -1.14 11.01 -1.54
N GLU A 25 -0.48 12.05 -2.04
CA GLU A 25 0.42 12.91 -1.27
C GLU A 25 -0.23 13.47 -0.01
N ASP A 26 -1.50 13.91 -0.12
CA ASP A 26 -2.28 14.50 0.98
C ASP A 26 -3.31 13.54 1.60
N ALA A 27 -3.27 12.25 1.25
CA ALA A 27 -4.24 11.28 1.74
C ALA A 27 -3.97 10.86 3.19
N ASP A 28 -4.89 11.14 4.11
CA ASP A 28 -4.80 10.64 5.49
C ASP A 28 -5.03 9.12 5.59
N ASP A 29 -5.66 8.53 4.57
CA ASP A 29 -6.02 7.12 4.48
C ASP A 29 -5.07 6.30 3.57
N TYR A 30 -3.83 6.76 3.43
CA TYR A 30 -2.84 6.13 2.55
C TYR A 30 -2.36 4.76 3.05
N VAL A 31 -2.36 3.77 2.17
CA VAL A 31 -1.78 2.43 2.41
C VAL A 31 -0.85 1.99 1.28
N LEU A 32 0.07 1.09 1.61
CA LEU A 32 1.01 0.46 0.68
C LEU A 32 0.66 -1.01 0.47
N LEU A 33 0.58 -1.44 -0.79
CA LEU A 33 0.40 -2.84 -1.18
C LEU A 33 1.71 -3.39 -1.74
N GLY A 34 2.22 -4.46 -1.14
CA GLY A 34 3.34 -5.24 -1.67
C GLY A 34 2.84 -6.33 -2.60
N ILE A 35 3.43 -6.41 -3.79
CA ILE A 35 3.19 -7.46 -4.79
C ILE A 35 4.47 -8.27 -4.96
N SER A 36 4.34 -9.57 -4.78
CA SER A 36 5.40 -10.54 -5.06
C SER A 36 4.82 -11.70 -5.87
N ALA A 37 5.70 -12.41 -6.58
CA ALA A 37 5.32 -13.59 -7.34
C ALA A 37 6.27 -14.75 -7.02
N PRO A 38 5.76 -15.99 -6.90
CA PRO A 38 6.60 -17.15 -6.67
C PRO A 38 7.71 -17.28 -7.72
N GLY A 39 8.95 -17.49 -7.28
CA GLY A 39 10.10 -17.61 -8.17
C GLY A 39 10.66 -16.29 -8.71
N ILE A 40 10.04 -15.14 -8.38
CA ILE A 40 10.57 -13.82 -8.72
C ILE A 40 11.15 -13.18 -7.45
N PRO A 41 12.44 -12.79 -7.45
CA PRO A 41 13.10 -12.23 -6.25
C PRO A 41 12.76 -10.76 -5.99
N THR A 42 11.92 -10.15 -6.84
CA THR A 42 11.56 -8.73 -6.76
C THR A 42 10.18 -8.55 -6.16
N GLU A 43 10.07 -7.55 -5.30
CA GLU A 43 8.81 -7.04 -4.77
C GLU A 43 8.50 -5.68 -5.41
N GLN A 44 7.26 -5.46 -5.80
CA GLN A 44 6.77 -4.16 -6.26
C GLN A 44 5.81 -3.60 -5.21
N TRP A 45 5.89 -2.30 -4.98
CA TRP A 45 4.99 -1.61 -4.06
C TRP A 45 4.08 -0.66 -4.82
N LEU A 46 2.82 -0.60 -4.39
CA LEU A 46 1.79 0.29 -4.93
C LEU A 46 1.18 1.10 -3.80
N GLY A 47 0.82 2.36 -4.08
CA GLY A 47 0.02 3.18 -3.17
C GLY A 47 -1.47 2.93 -3.39
N ALA A 48 -2.28 3.09 -2.35
CA ALA A 48 -3.73 3.16 -2.47
C ALA A 48 -4.36 4.05 -1.39
N HIS A 49 -5.47 4.69 -1.71
CA HIS A 49 -6.42 5.19 -0.71
C HIS A 49 -7.14 4.00 -0.09
N ALA A 50 -7.27 3.95 1.23
CA ALA A 50 -7.95 2.87 1.93
C ALA A 50 -9.41 2.73 1.46
N GLU A 51 -10.11 3.83 1.21
CA GLU A 51 -11.48 3.79 0.70
C GLU A 51 -11.56 3.08 -0.67
N HIS A 52 -10.72 3.49 -1.61
CA HIS A 52 -10.66 2.88 -2.94
C HIS A 52 -10.26 1.40 -2.85
N LEU A 53 -9.32 1.06 -1.98
CA LEU A 53 -8.91 -0.33 -1.74
C LEU A 53 -10.09 -1.17 -1.23
N ASN A 54 -10.83 -0.66 -0.25
CA ASN A 54 -12.03 -1.33 0.27
C ASN A 54 -13.11 -1.57 -0.81
N SER A 55 -13.17 -0.75 -1.86
CA SER A 55 -14.12 -0.94 -2.97
C SER A 55 -13.79 -2.15 -3.86
N VAL A 56 -12.54 -2.61 -3.88
CA VAL A 56 -12.07 -3.72 -4.73
C VAL A 56 -11.71 -4.98 -3.95
N LEU A 57 -11.61 -4.91 -2.62
CA LEU A 57 -11.32 -6.06 -1.79
C LEU A 57 -12.45 -7.09 -1.80
N ALA A 58 -12.08 -8.37 -1.73
CA ALA A 58 -13.04 -9.46 -1.62
C ALA A 58 -13.84 -9.36 -0.31
N ARG A 59 -15.07 -9.87 -0.33
CA ARG A 59 -15.91 -9.92 0.88
C ARG A 59 -15.16 -10.59 2.04
N GLY A 60 -15.19 -9.94 3.21
CA GLY A 60 -14.50 -10.40 4.42
C GLY A 60 -13.13 -9.76 4.64
N PHE A 61 -12.64 -8.94 3.69
CA PHE A 61 -11.44 -8.13 3.84
C PHE A 61 -11.81 -6.64 3.91
N SER A 62 -11.17 -5.93 4.83
CA SER A 62 -11.24 -4.47 4.92
C SER A 62 -9.92 -3.92 5.45
N VAL A 63 -9.66 -2.66 5.15
CA VAL A 63 -8.51 -1.90 5.62
C VAL A 63 -9.03 -0.64 6.31
N GLU A 64 -8.56 -0.44 7.54
CA GLU A 64 -8.90 0.72 8.37
C GLU A 64 -7.61 1.41 8.81
N VAL A 65 -7.47 2.67 8.45
CA VAL A 65 -6.33 3.51 8.87
C VAL A 65 -6.74 4.27 10.11
N HIS A 66 -6.05 4.01 11.21
CA HIS A 66 -6.28 4.68 12.50
C HIS A 66 -5.14 5.67 12.74
N THR A 67 -5.41 6.96 12.56
CA THR A 67 -4.48 8.04 12.96
C THR A 67 -4.65 8.30 14.46
N MET A 68 -3.54 8.34 15.19
CA MET A 68 -3.53 8.71 16.62
C MET A 68 -3.74 10.21 16.83
#